data_AF-A0A6B0XC56-F1
#
_entry.id   AF-A0A6B0XC56-F1
#
_cell.length_a   1.000
_cell.length_b   1.000
_cell.length_c   1.000
_cell.angle_alpha   90.00
_cell.angle_beta   90.00
_cell.angle_gamma   90.00
#
_symmetry.space_group_name_H-M   'P 1'
#
loop_
_entity.id
_entity.type
_entity.pdbx_description
1 polymer ?
#
loop_
_entity_poly.entity_id
_entity_poly.type
_entity_poly.pdbx_seq_one_letter_code
_entity_poly.pdbx_strand_id
1 'polypeptide(L)'
;MSLSRTAICSLLALVLLSPPEARAELDWATLNSTRDVTEAEWLQLQLSVLGLKLSYPAYRIDLKLTEDSAIEFTFVASSGMAEHLTEELDKSEADEVISYHAQGISDQVETLIRDEFPNLWSSFDPRQDIRGQFLGPGEKWNDPPREIGTWLENKFSWGR
;
A
#
# COMPACT_ATOMS: atom_id res chain seq x y z
N MET A 1 -49.70 -34.56 25.52
CA MET A 1 -49.30 -34.94 24.15
C MET A 1 -47.88 -35.48 24.23
N SER A 2 -47.71 -36.79 24.01
CA SER A 2 -46.42 -37.48 24.08
C SER A 2 -45.70 -37.31 22.73
N LEU A 3 -44.54 -36.65 22.73
CA LEU A 3 -43.64 -36.65 21.58
C LEU A 3 -43.07 -38.08 21.43
N SER A 4 -43.18 -38.65 20.23
CA SER A 4 -42.67 -40.00 19.95
C SER A 4 -41.14 -40.02 20.07
N ARG A 5 -40.57 -41.13 20.54
CA ARG A 5 -39.11 -41.32 20.66
C ARG A 5 -38.36 -41.07 19.34
N THR A 6 -39.00 -41.34 18.21
CA THR A 6 -38.47 -41.05 16.86
C THR A 6 -38.35 -39.56 16.57
N ALA A 7 -39.33 -38.74 16.99
CA ALA A 7 -39.27 -37.28 16.81
C ALA A 7 -38.12 -36.65 17.62
N ILE A 8 -37.81 -37.21 18.80
CA ILE A 8 -36.70 -36.76 19.65
C ILE A 8 -35.34 -37.12 19.01
N CYS A 9 -35.19 -38.33 18.45
CA CYS A 9 -33.95 -38.73 17.78
C CYS A 9 -33.67 -37.90 16.51
N SER A 10 -34.70 -37.54 15.74
CA SER A 10 -34.54 -36.73 14.53
C SER A 10 -34.14 -35.28 14.85
N LEU A 11 -34.63 -34.70 15.95
CA LEU A 11 -34.19 -33.37 16.40
C LEU A 11 -32.75 -33.38 16.89
N LEU A 12 -32.32 -34.43 17.61
CA LEU A 12 -30.94 -34.53 18.10
C LEU A 12 -29.93 -34.66 16.95
N ALA A 13 -30.27 -35.42 15.91
CA ALA A 13 -29.45 -35.56 14.72
C ALA A 13 -29.28 -34.23 13.98
N LEU A 14 -30.33 -33.40 13.90
CA LEU A 14 -30.26 -32.08 13.25
C LEU A 14 -29.39 -31.09 14.04
N VAL A 15 -29.40 -31.13 15.37
CA VAL A 15 -28.55 -30.26 16.22
C VAL A 15 -27.08 -30.67 16.15
N LEU A 16 -26.77 -31.95 15.97
CA LEU A 16 -25.39 -32.44 15.79
C LEU A 16 -24.81 -32.18 14.39
N LEU A 17 -25.68 -31.88 13.41
CA LEU A 17 -25.32 -31.47 12.05
C LEU A 17 -25.20 -29.95 11.89
N SER A 18 -25.38 -29.19 12.98
CA SER A 18 -25.07 -27.76 12.98
C SER A 18 -23.58 -27.61 12.64
N PRO A 19 -23.21 -26.87 11.60
CA PRO A 19 -21.80 -26.56 11.37
C PRO A 19 -21.28 -25.89 12.65
N PRO A 20 -20.07 -26.25 13.13
CA PRO A 20 -19.49 -25.57 14.27
C PRO A 20 -19.55 -24.07 13.95
N GLU A 21 -20.09 -23.28 14.89
CA GLU A 21 -20.14 -21.82 14.76
C GLU A 21 -18.80 -21.35 14.20
N ALA A 22 -18.83 -20.61 13.10
CA ALA A 22 -17.63 -20.05 12.52
C ALA A 22 -16.97 -19.19 13.60
N ARG A 23 -15.96 -19.76 14.27
CA ARG A 23 -15.19 -19.07 15.29
C ARG A 23 -14.54 -17.90 14.59
N ALA A 24 -14.95 -16.68 14.95
CA ALA A 24 -14.38 -15.44 14.46
C ALA A 24 -12.98 -15.16 15.05
N GLU A 25 -12.22 -16.22 15.33
CA GLU A 25 -10.92 -16.19 15.98
C GLU A 25 -9.89 -16.83 15.06
N LEU A 26 -8.74 -16.17 14.91
CA LEU A 26 -7.60 -16.73 14.20
C LEU A 26 -7.05 -17.93 14.98
N ASP A 27 -6.80 -19.04 14.29
CA ASP A 27 -6.26 -20.23 14.93
C ASP A 27 -4.82 -19.99 15.41
N TRP A 28 -4.60 -20.11 16.71
CA TRP A 28 -3.30 -19.89 17.34
C TRP A 28 -2.23 -20.86 16.83
N ALA A 29 -2.59 -22.11 16.55
CA ALA A 29 -1.62 -23.09 16.03
C ALA A 29 -1.12 -22.68 14.64
N THR A 30 -2.01 -22.18 13.79
CA THR A 30 -1.68 -21.61 12.49
C THR A 30 -0.83 -20.34 12.63
N LEU A 31 -1.18 -19.42 13.53
CA LEU A 31 -0.41 -18.18 13.76
C LEU A 31 1.00 -18.44 14.31
N ASN A 32 1.19 -19.52 15.06
CA ASN A 32 2.46 -19.88 15.66
C ASN A 32 3.28 -20.87 14.81
N SER A 33 2.86 -21.11 13.56
CA SER A 33 3.61 -21.91 12.60
C SER A 33 4.70 -21.10 11.92
N THR A 34 5.81 -21.74 11.56
CA THR A 34 6.89 -21.12 10.79
C THR A 34 6.46 -20.93 9.34
N ARG A 35 6.76 -19.76 8.76
CA ARG A 35 6.61 -19.46 7.34
C ARG A 35 7.95 -19.04 6.76
N ASP A 36 8.26 -19.52 5.57
CA ASP A 36 9.38 -19.02 4.79
C ASP A 36 8.96 -17.73 4.07
N VAL A 37 9.77 -16.66 4.22
CA VAL A 37 9.55 -15.36 3.59
C VAL A 37 10.85 -14.96 2.91
N THR A 38 10.78 -14.65 1.62
CA THR A 38 11.92 -14.16 0.84
C THR A 38 12.25 -12.71 1.20
N GLU A 39 13.47 -12.25 0.90
CA GLU A 39 13.84 -10.83 1.10
C GLU A 39 12.90 -9.89 0.31
N ALA A 40 12.50 -10.25 -0.90
CA ALA A 40 11.59 -9.45 -1.72
C ALA A 40 10.18 -9.34 -1.09
N GLU A 41 9.62 -10.44 -0.57
CA GLU A 41 8.34 -10.41 0.14
C GLU A 41 8.42 -9.59 1.43
N TRP A 42 9.54 -9.70 2.15
CA TRP A 42 9.78 -8.90 3.34
C TRP A 42 9.91 -7.41 3.02
N LEU A 43 10.66 -7.08 1.96
CA LEU A 43 10.78 -5.70 1.45
C LEU A 43 9.43 -5.14 1.03
N GLN A 44 8.63 -5.90 0.27
CA GLN A 44 7.29 -5.47 -0.13
C GLN A 44 6.40 -5.16 1.08
N LEU A 45 6.47 -5.96 2.14
CA LEU A 45 5.74 -5.69 3.38
C LEU A 45 6.24 -4.41 4.07
N GLN A 46 7.55 -4.24 4.21
CA GLN A 46 8.13 -3.04 4.82
C GLN A 46 7.81 -1.76 4.04
N LEU A 47 7.86 -1.81 2.71
CA LEU A 47 7.44 -0.73 1.82
C LEU A 47 5.97 -0.39 2.02
N SER A 48 5.10 -1.40 2.09
CA SER A 48 3.65 -1.19 2.33
C SER A 48 3.41 -0.50 3.68
N VAL A 49 4.12 -0.93 4.73
CA VAL A 49 4.05 -0.29 6.06
C VAL A 49 4.60 1.14 6.02
N LEU A 50 5.69 1.38 5.30
CA LEU A 50 6.27 2.71 5.12
C LEU A 50 5.30 3.65 4.40
N GLY A 51 4.67 3.20 3.31
CA GLY A 51 3.68 4.00 2.57
C GLY A 51 2.51 4.45 3.46
N LEU A 52 2.03 3.56 4.34
CA LEU A 52 1.02 3.89 5.33
C LEU A 52 1.51 4.95 6.34
N LYS A 53 2.75 4.86 6.81
CA LYS A 53 3.36 5.84 7.73
C LYS A 53 3.56 7.22 7.07
N LEU A 54 3.88 7.24 5.78
CA LEU A 54 4.09 8.46 5.00
C LEU A 54 2.79 9.08 4.49
N SER A 55 1.65 8.41 4.65
CA SER A 55 0.35 8.89 4.20
C SER A 55 -0.27 9.89 5.18
N TYR A 56 -0.90 10.95 4.64
CA TYR A 56 -1.58 12.00 5.40
C TYR A 56 -3.02 12.22 4.90
N PRO A 57 -3.85 13.03 5.58
CA PRO A 57 -5.18 13.35 5.07
C PRO A 57 -5.16 14.01 3.68
N ALA A 58 -4.14 14.83 3.40
CA ALA A 58 -4.02 15.55 2.14
C ALA A 58 -3.53 14.67 0.97
N TYR A 59 -2.93 13.51 1.25
CA TYR A 59 -2.41 12.60 0.23
C TYR A 59 -2.14 11.20 0.78
N ARG A 60 -2.25 10.18 -0.07
CA ARG A 60 -1.86 8.79 0.27
C ARG A 60 -0.60 8.40 -0.49
N ILE A 61 0.26 7.62 0.16
CA ILE A 61 1.46 7.05 -0.43
C ILE A 61 1.30 5.54 -0.48
N ASP A 62 1.45 4.99 -1.68
CA ASP A 62 1.64 3.56 -1.90
C ASP A 62 3.09 3.32 -2.33
N LEU A 63 3.71 2.27 -1.83
CA LEU A 63 5.09 1.89 -2.15
C LEU A 63 5.11 0.41 -2.52
N LYS A 64 5.64 0.11 -3.71
CA LYS A 64 5.64 -1.25 -4.25
C LYS A 64 6.97 -1.60 -4.88
N LEU A 65 7.37 -2.85 -4.71
CA LEU A 65 8.38 -3.49 -5.52
C LEU A 65 7.74 -3.92 -6.84
N THR A 66 8.30 -3.47 -7.95
CA THR A 66 7.83 -3.77 -9.30
C THR A 66 8.43 -5.07 -9.83
N GLU A 67 7.90 -5.59 -10.94
CA GLU A 67 8.42 -6.80 -11.59
C GLU A 67 9.88 -6.64 -12.04
N ASP A 68 10.28 -5.41 -12.40
CA ASP A 68 11.66 -5.07 -12.79
C ASP A 68 12.58 -4.85 -11.58
N SER A 69 12.13 -5.17 -10.37
CA SER A 69 12.87 -4.97 -9.11
C SER A 69 13.19 -3.51 -8.77
N ALA A 70 12.50 -2.55 -9.38
CA ALA A 70 12.51 -1.16 -8.96
C ALA A 70 11.44 -0.91 -7.88
N ILE A 71 11.65 0.09 -7.03
CA ILE A 71 10.68 0.58 -6.06
C ILE A 71 9.90 1.73 -6.71
N GLU A 72 8.59 1.59 -6.77
CA GLU A 72 7.68 2.62 -7.26
C GLU A 72 6.85 3.20 -6.12
N PHE A 73 6.87 4.53 -5.99
CA PHE A 73 5.92 5.22 -5.14
C PHE A 73 4.75 5.79 -5.96
N THR A 74 3.54 5.70 -5.42
CA THR A 74 2.37 6.41 -5.95
C THR A 74 1.91 7.42 -4.90
N PHE A 75 2.02 8.70 -5.23
CA PHE A 75 1.50 9.81 -4.45
C PHE A 75 0.09 10.14 -4.96
N VAL A 76 -0.93 9.89 -4.15
CA VAL A 76 -2.33 10.17 -4.49
C VAL A 76 -2.79 11.40 -3.72
N ALA A 77 -2.80 12.55 -4.39
CA ALA A 77 -3.29 13.81 -3.84
C ALA A 77 -4.80 13.77 -3.62
N SER A 78 -5.24 14.28 -2.47
CA SER A 78 -6.65 14.65 -2.25
C SER A 78 -7.08 15.78 -3.18
N SER A 79 -8.39 16.04 -3.31
CA SER A 79 -8.88 17.13 -4.16
C SER A 79 -8.25 18.49 -3.83
N GLY A 80 -8.19 18.87 -2.55
CA GLY A 80 -7.58 20.13 -2.16
C GLY A 80 -6.07 20.19 -2.42
N MET A 81 -5.34 19.07 -2.23
CA MET A 81 -3.92 19.02 -2.56
C MET A 81 -3.68 19.07 -4.06
N ALA A 82 -4.51 18.39 -4.86
CA ALA A 82 -4.40 18.42 -6.31
C ALA A 82 -4.68 19.82 -6.86
N GLU A 83 -5.76 20.48 -6.39
CA GLU A 83 -6.08 21.87 -6.74
C GLU A 83 -4.93 22.82 -6.36
N HIS A 84 -4.40 22.68 -5.13
CA HIS A 84 -3.25 23.46 -4.67
C HIS A 84 -2.05 23.32 -5.62
N LEU A 85 -1.70 22.09 -6.00
CA LEU A 85 -0.54 21.80 -6.85
C LEU A 85 -0.74 22.17 -8.32
N THR A 86 -1.97 22.11 -8.85
CA THR A 86 -2.21 22.26 -10.30
C THR A 86 -2.88 23.57 -10.71
N GLU A 87 -3.53 24.27 -9.79
CA GLU A 87 -4.36 25.44 -10.08
C GLU A 87 -4.02 26.67 -9.23
N GLU A 88 -3.65 26.49 -7.96
CA GLU A 88 -3.37 27.61 -7.06
C GLU A 88 -1.92 28.11 -7.11
N LEU A 89 -0.95 27.18 -7.22
CA LEU A 89 0.48 27.51 -7.25
C LEU A 89 0.96 27.85 -8.66
N ASP A 90 1.95 28.73 -8.74
CA ASP A 90 2.74 28.88 -9.95
C ASP A 90 3.55 27.59 -10.20
N LYS A 91 3.77 27.27 -11.48
CA LYS A 91 4.38 26.00 -11.89
C LYS A 91 5.72 25.71 -11.20
N SER A 92 6.57 26.72 -10.99
CA SER A 92 7.85 26.55 -10.30
C SER A 92 7.70 26.25 -8.81
N GLU A 93 6.69 26.83 -8.16
CA GLU A 93 6.40 26.56 -6.74
C GLU A 93 5.82 25.16 -6.57
N ALA A 94 4.91 24.76 -7.47
CA ALA A 94 4.39 23.39 -7.51
C ALA A 94 5.51 22.36 -7.75
N ASP A 95 6.45 22.65 -8.66
CA ASP A 95 7.64 21.80 -8.90
C ASP A 95 8.48 21.63 -7.62
N GLU A 96 8.66 22.70 -6.84
CA GLU A 96 9.40 22.65 -5.58
C GLU A 96 8.69 21.79 -4.53
N VAL A 97 7.37 22.00 -4.34
CA VAL A 97 6.57 21.21 -3.39
C VAL A 97 6.55 19.73 -3.76
N ILE A 98 6.34 19.42 -5.04
CA ILE A 98 6.33 18.04 -5.53
C ILE A 98 7.70 17.39 -5.35
N SER A 99 8.77 18.09 -5.73
CA SER A 99 10.14 17.58 -5.59
C SER A 99 10.51 17.37 -4.12
N TYR A 100 10.07 18.25 -3.21
CA TYR A 100 10.24 18.09 -1.77
C TYR A 100 9.61 16.78 -1.26
N HIS A 101 8.37 16.49 -1.67
CA HIS A 101 7.70 15.26 -1.29
C HIS A 101 8.35 14.01 -1.91
N ALA A 102 8.71 14.06 -3.19
CA ALA A 102 9.38 12.95 -3.88
C ALA A 102 10.73 12.62 -3.24
N GLN A 103 11.53 13.65 -2.93
CA GLN A 103 12.81 13.48 -2.27
C GLN A 103 12.64 12.94 -0.85
N GLY A 104 11.68 13.48 -0.09
CA GLY A 104 11.38 13.00 1.25
C GLY A 104 10.97 11.51 1.27
N ILE A 105 10.16 11.07 0.31
CA ILE A 105 9.82 9.64 0.16
C ILE A 105 11.08 8.82 -0.17
N SER A 106 11.88 9.29 -1.13
CA SER A 106 13.11 8.62 -1.56
C SER A 106 14.10 8.44 -0.41
N ASP A 107 14.31 9.46 0.42
CA ASP A 107 15.19 9.43 1.59
C ASP A 107 14.74 8.40 2.64
N GLN A 108 13.41 8.24 2.81
CA GLN A 108 12.84 7.27 3.75
C GLN A 108 12.99 5.83 3.23
N VAL A 109 12.82 5.62 1.92
CA VAL A 109 13.10 4.32 1.28
C VAL A 109 14.58 4.00 1.38
N GLU A 110 15.46 4.95 1.09
CA GLU A 110 16.91 4.76 1.19
C GLU A 110 17.32 4.37 2.61
N THR A 111 16.76 5.04 3.62
CA THR A 111 16.96 4.71 5.03
C THR A 111 16.50 3.30 5.36
N LEU A 112 15.31 2.89 4.88
CA LEU A 112 14.80 1.53 5.06
C LEU A 112 15.75 0.49 4.46
N ILE A 113 16.17 0.67 3.19
CA ILE A 113 17.06 -0.29 2.52
C ILE A 113 18.40 -0.38 3.22
N ARG A 114 19.01 0.75 3.57
CA ARG A 114 20.30 0.80 4.26
C ARG A 114 20.28 0.08 5.60
N ASP A 115 19.24 0.31 6.39
CA ASP A 115 19.21 -0.10 7.79
C ASP A 115 18.69 -1.55 7.95
N GLU A 116 17.76 -1.98 7.10
CA GLU A 116 17.07 -3.28 7.22
C GLU A 116 17.44 -4.31 6.13
N PHE A 117 18.04 -3.88 5.01
CA PHE A 117 18.36 -4.74 3.86
C PHE A 117 19.83 -4.61 3.42
N PRO A 118 20.80 -5.00 4.25
CA PRO A 118 22.23 -4.75 4.00
C PRO A 118 22.77 -5.43 2.74
N ASN A 119 22.17 -6.54 2.30
CA ASN A 119 22.55 -7.20 1.06
C ASN A 119 22.17 -6.36 -0.17
N LEU A 120 20.92 -5.86 -0.18
CA LEU A 120 20.40 -5.00 -1.24
C LEU A 120 21.10 -3.64 -1.27
N TRP A 121 21.40 -3.09 -0.09
CA TRP A 121 22.06 -1.78 0.05
C TRP A 121 23.34 -1.65 -0.78
N SER A 122 24.11 -2.72 -0.91
CA SER A 122 25.40 -2.70 -1.63
C SER A 122 25.30 -2.35 -3.13
N SER A 123 24.14 -2.59 -3.74
CA SER A 123 23.88 -2.34 -5.16
C SER A 123 22.75 -1.33 -5.40
N PHE A 124 22.14 -0.80 -4.35
CA PHE A 124 21.01 0.12 -4.45
C PHE A 124 21.46 1.52 -4.86
N ASP A 125 20.89 2.04 -5.94
CA ASP A 125 21.02 3.43 -6.38
C ASP A 125 19.63 4.10 -6.38
N PRO A 126 19.35 5.01 -5.41
CA PRO A 126 18.04 5.65 -5.32
C PRO A 126 17.67 6.45 -6.58
N ARG A 127 18.62 6.84 -7.43
CA ARG A 127 18.33 7.55 -8.69
C ARG A 127 17.80 6.62 -9.79
N GLN A 128 18.14 5.34 -9.73
CA GLN A 128 17.79 4.36 -10.77
C GLN A 128 16.70 3.41 -10.28
N ASP A 129 16.75 3.06 -8.99
CA ASP A 129 15.92 2.03 -8.39
C ASP A 129 14.64 2.61 -7.77
N ILE A 130 14.53 3.94 -7.64
CA ILE A 130 13.29 4.60 -7.19
C ILE A 130 12.69 5.40 -8.35
N ARG A 131 11.40 5.16 -8.58
CA ARG A 131 10.56 5.97 -9.47
C ARG A 131 9.24 6.28 -8.80
N GLY A 132 8.48 7.22 -9.35
CA GLY A 132 7.17 7.49 -8.79
C GLY A 132 6.19 8.20 -9.71
N GLN A 133 4.95 8.21 -9.25
CA GLN A 133 3.81 8.80 -9.94
C GLN A 133 3.06 9.72 -8.98
N PHE A 134 2.66 10.87 -9.47
CA PHE A 134 1.77 11.82 -8.78
C PHE A 134 0.41 11.77 -9.46
N LEU A 135 -0.61 11.44 -8.69
CA LEU A 135 -1.97 11.29 -9.14
C LEU A 135 -2.89 12.25 -8.37
N GLY A 136 -3.86 12.82 -9.05
CA GLY A 136 -4.97 13.57 -8.46
C GLY A 136 -6.31 12.84 -8.65
N PRO A 137 -7.40 13.35 -8.06
CA PRO A 137 -8.72 12.78 -8.29
C PRO A 137 -9.13 12.93 -9.77
N GLY A 138 -9.92 11.98 -10.26
CA GLY A 138 -10.63 12.11 -11.53
C GLY A 138 -11.70 13.21 -11.47
N GLU A 139 -12.18 13.65 -12.64
CA GLU A 139 -13.17 14.73 -12.74
C GLU A 139 -14.49 14.40 -12.02
N LYS A 140 -14.91 13.12 -12.09
CA LYS A 140 -16.10 12.61 -11.41
C LYS A 140 -15.72 11.53 -10.42
N TRP A 141 -16.64 11.26 -9.50
CA TRP A 141 -16.47 10.27 -8.43
C TRP A 141 -16.04 8.86 -8.91
N ASN A 142 -16.52 8.43 -10.07
CA ASN A 142 -16.20 7.10 -10.63
C ASN A 142 -15.06 7.14 -11.66
N ASP A 143 -14.49 8.31 -11.93
CA ASP A 143 -13.40 8.42 -12.88
C ASP A 143 -12.10 7.95 -12.22
N PRO A 144 -11.19 7.31 -12.99
CA PRO A 144 -9.90 6.92 -12.46
C PRO A 144 -9.10 8.16 -12.02
N PRO A 145 -8.13 8.00 -11.11
CA PRO A 145 -7.18 9.06 -10.79
C PRO A 145 -6.51 9.61 -12.05
N ARG A 146 -6.31 10.93 -12.09
CA ARG A 146 -5.62 11.61 -13.20
C ARG A 146 -4.14 11.75 -12.88
N GLU A 147 -3.29 11.58 -13.88
CA GLU A 147 -1.86 11.84 -13.73
C GLU A 147 -1.60 13.35 -13.58
N ILE A 148 -0.84 13.72 -12.55
CA ILE A 148 -0.27 15.06 -12.37
C ILE A 148 1.14 15.08 -12.93
N GLY A 149 1.91 14.01 -12.71
CA GLY A 149 3.22 13.82 -13.33
C GLY A 149 3.98 12.64 -12.75
N THR A 150 5.25 12.53 -13.17
CA THR A 150 6.11 11.39 -12.88
C THR A 150 7.43 11.83 -12.28
N TRP A 151 8.00 11.00 -11.42
CA TRP A 151 9.33 11.16 -10.84
C TRP A 151 10.26 10.07 -11.37
N LEU A 152 11.35 10.47 -12.00
CA LEU A 152 12.36 9.57 -12.54
C LEU A 152 13.73 10.24 -12.49
N GLU A 153 14.78 9.50 -12.13
CA GLU A 153 16.17 10.02 -12.08
C GLU A 153 16.31 11.31 -11.25
N ASN A 154 15.60 11.36 -10.12
CA ASN A 154 15.50 12.52 -9.24
C ASN A 154 14.96 13.80 -9.91
N LYS A 155 14.09 13.64 -10.91
CA LYS A 155 13.46 14.75 -11.61
C LYS A 155 11.98 14.52 -11.74
N PHE A 156 11.22 15.58 -11.46
CA PHE A 156 9.80 15.62 -11.74
C PHE A 156 9.56 16.02 -13.20
N SER A 157 8.57 15.39 -13.82
CA SER A 157 8.04 15.76 -15.14
C SER A 157 6.53 15.81 -15.06
N TRP A 158 5.95 16.92 -15.53
CA TRP A 158 4.50 17.09 -15.60
C TRP A 158 3.85 16.07 -16.54
N GLY A 159 2.71 15.55 -16.10
CA GLY A 159 1.81 14.73 -16.92
C GLY A 159 1.30 15.54 -18.12
N ARG A 160 0.95 14.82 -19.18
CA ARG A 160 0.42 15.42 -20.42
C ARG A 160 -1.09 15.61 -20.38
#